data_AF-A0A972J843-F1
#
_entry.id   AF-A0A972J843-F1
#
_cell.length_a   1.000
_cell.length_b   1.000
_cell.length_c   1.000
_cell.angle_alpha   90.00
_cell.angle_beta   90.00
_cell.angle_gamma   90.00
#
_symmetry.space_group_name_H-M   'P 1'
#
loop_
_entity.id
_entity.type
_entity.pdbx_description
1 polymer ?
#
loop_
_entity_poly.entity_id
_entity_poly.type
_entity_poly.pdbx_seq_one_letter_code
_entity_poly.pdbx_strand_id
1 'polypeptide(L)'
;MNFVTHLMMADALYGELSEVIDLDRESFIYGNVKPDCTPIVLFKPHILSIHSEGVLALSEQLIEEDFSRDAFSLDLGILCHFLSDFFCL
;
A
#
# COMPACT_ATOMS: atom_id res chain seq x y z
N MET A 1 12.84 -0.73 -5.77
CA MET A 1 11.55 -0.56 -6.47
C MET A 1 11.49 -1.43 -7.70
N ASN A 2 10.79 -2.57 -7.59
CA ASN A 2 10.46 -3.41 -8.73
C ASN A 2 8.93 -3.42 -8.86
N PHE A 3 8.42 -2.63 -9.80
CA PHE A 3 6.99 -2.50 -10.08
C PHE A 3 6.29 -3.84 -10.33
N VAL A 4 6.98 -4.78 -11.01
CA VAL A 4 6.43 -6.12 -11.28
C VAL A 4 6.32 -6.94 -10.00
N THR A 5 7.32 -6.86 -9.12
CA THR A 5 7.26 -7.53 -7.80
C THR A 5 6.08 -7.00 -6.99
N HIS A 6 5.87 -5.68 -6.95
CA HIS A 6 4.73 -5.09 -6.24
C HIS A 6 3.38 -5.54 -6.79
N LEU A 7 3.23 -5.67 -8.11
CA LEU A 7 2.03 -6.26 -8.72
C LEU A 7 1.78 -7.71 -8.27
N MET A 8 2.83 -8.54 -8.24
CA MET A 8 2.71 -9.93 -7.81
C MET A 8 2.40 -10.04 -6.31
N MET A 9 3.03 -9.22 -5.49
CA MET A 9 2.75 -9.15 -4.05
C MET A 9 1.33 -8.68 -3.79
N ALA A 10 0.85 -7.68 -4.53
CA ALA A 10 -0.51 -7.18 -4.42
C ALA A 10 -1.55 -8.26 -4.74
N ASP A 11 -1.33 -9.06 -5.79
CA ASP A 11 -2.24 -10.16 -6.14
C ASP A 11 -2.26 -11.25 -5.06
N ALA A 12 -1.09 -11.62 -4.54
CA ALA A 12 -0.98 -12.59 -3.45
C ALA A 12 -1.66 -12.10 -2.16
N LEU A 13 -1.40 -10.86 -1.76
CA LEU A 13 -2.02 -10.26 -0.57
C LEU A 13 -3.53 -10.12 -0.72
N TYR A 14 -4.02 -9.74 -1.91
CA TYR A 14 -5.46 -9.66 -2.15
C TYR A 14 -6.14 -11.02 -1.98
N GLY A 15 -5.53 -12.10 -2.47
CA GLY A 15 -6.03 -13.46 -2.32
C GLY A 15 -6.30 -13.84 -0.87
N GLU A 16 -5.38 -13.50 0.04
CA GLU A 16 -5.51 -13.81 1.46
C GLU A 16 -6.43 -12.81 2.20
N LEU A 17 -6.30 -11.51 1.93
CA LEU A 17 -7.01 -10.47 2.68
C LEU A 17 -8.49 -10.36 2.29
N SER A 18 -8.85 -10.63 1.04
CA SER A 18 -10.24 -10.57 0.56
C SER A 18 -11.15 -11.63 1.20
N GLU A 19 -10.59 -12.67 1.83
CA GLU A 19 -11.36 -13.66 2.58
C GLU A 19 -11.86 -13.13 3.93
N VAL A 20 -11.19 -12.12 4.49
CA VAL A 20 -11.45 -11.60 5.85
C VAL A 20 -11.88 -10.14 5.87
N ILE A 21 -11.63 -9.39 4.80
CA ILE A 21 -11.95 -7.96 4.67
C ILE A 21 -12.61 -7.72 3.31
N ASP A 22 -13.65 -6.89 3.27
CA ASP A 22 -14.26 -6.46 2.00
C ASP A 22 -13.36 -5.45 1.28
N LEU A 23 -12.63 -5.93 0.26
CA LEU A 23 -11.69 -5.16 -0.52
C LEU A 23 -12.12 -5.01 -1.98
N ASP A 24 -12.02 -3.80 -2.49
CA ASP A 24 -12.04 -3.53 -3.92
C ASP A 24 -10.70 -3.88 -4.55
N ARG A 25 -10.71 -4.86 -5.47
CA ARG A 25 -9.48 -5.40 -6.06
C ARG A 25 -8.72 -4.35 -6.84
N GLU A 26 -9.39 -3.59 -7.70
CA GLU A 26 -8.72 -2.63 -8.58
C GLU A 26 -8.05 -1.53 -7.76
N SER A 27 -8.76 -1.00 -6.76
CA SER A 27 -8.24 0.01 -5.85
C SER A 27 -7.06 -0.52 -5.04
N PHE A 28 -7.16 -1.73 -4.50
CA PHE A 28 -6.08 -2.36 -3.72
C PHE A 28 -4.81 -2.61 -4.55
N ILE A 29 -4.95 -3.20 -5.73
CA ILE A 29 -3.81 -3.45 -6.62
C ILE A 29 -3.19 -2.12 -7.07
N TYR A 30 -4.01 -1.12 -7.41
CA TYR A 30 -3.50 0.20 -7.77
C TYR A 30 -2.75 0.86 -6.61
N GLY A 31 -3.27 0.76 -5.38
CA GLY A 31 -2.61 1.28 -4.18
C GLY A 31 -1.20 0.71 -3.98
N ASN A 32 -1.01 -0.57 -4.26
CA ASN A 32 0.28 -1.26 -4.14
C ASN A 32 1.34 -0.80 -5.17
N VAL A 33 0.96 -0.08 -6.23
CA VAL A 33 1.91 0.42 -7.23
C VAL A 33 1.91 1.94 -7.36
N LYS A 34 0.90 2.61 -6.82
CA LYS A 34 0.72 4.07 -6.90
C LYS A 34 1.94 4.86 -6.38
N PRO A 35 2.62 4.47 -5.27
CA PRO A 35 3.79 5.21 -4.82
C PRO A 35 4.86 5.30 -5.92
N ASP A 36 5.18 4.20 -6.59
CA ASP A 36 6.13 4.15 -7.72
C ASP A 36 5.71 4.98 -8.93
N CYS A 37 4.41 5.14 -9.17
CA CYS A 37 3.88 5.93 -10.28
C CYS A 37 3.91 7.44 -10.02
N THR A 38 4.28 7.87 -8.81
CA THR A 38 4.23 9.29 -8.43
C THR A 38 5.58 9.98 -8.67
N PRO A 39 5.63 11.18 -9.30
CA PRO A 39 6.90 11.87 -9.59
C PRO A 39 7.75 12.23 -8.35
N ILE A 40 7.13 12.20 -7.15
CA ILE A 40 7.78 12.47 -5.86
C ILE A 40 8.90 11.46 -5.54
N VAL A 41 8.82 10.23 -6.08
CA VAL A 41 9.81 9.16 -5.82
C VAL A 41 11.21 9.53 -6.37
N LEU A 42 11.28 10.40 -7.38
CA LEU A 42 12.55 10.92 -7.89
C LEU A 42 13.29 11.80 -6.86
N PHE A 43 12.57 12.36 -5.88
CA PHE A 43 13.12 13.26 -4.87
C PHE A 43 13.18 12.65 -3.47
N LYS A 44 12.37 11.61 -3.19
CA LYS A 44 12.34 10.89 -1.91
C LYS A 44 12.43 9.38 -2.15
N PRO A 45 13.57 8.74 -1.88
CA PRO A 45 13.68 7.29 -1.98
C PRO A 45 12.77 6.64 -0.92
N HIS A 46 12.19 5.48 -1.25
CA HIS A 46 11.35 4.69 -0.34
C HIS A 46 12.18 4.07 0.79
N ILE A 47 12.64 4.90 1.72
CA ILE A 47 13.45 4.49 2.86
C ILE A 47 12.60 4.63 4.12
N LEU A 48 12.62 3.60 4.96
CA LEU A 48 11.88 3.54 6.22
C LEU A 48 12.04 4.83 7.05
N SER A 49 13.27 5.34 7.21
CA SER A 49 13.54 6.55 7.99
C SER A 49 12.89 7.83 7.46
N ILE A 50 12.44 7.84 6.20
CA ILE A 50 11.78 8.99 5.57
C ILE A 50 10.25 8.84 5.64
N HIS A 51 9.74 7.62 5.59
CA HIS A 51 8.32 7.34 5.40
C HIS A 51 7.64 6.73 6.64
N SER A 52 8.38 6.31 7.67
CA SER A 52 7.84 5.61 8.84
C SER A 52 6.73 6.39 9.57
N GLU A 53 6.89 7.70 9.74
CA GLU A 53 5.86 8.53 10.40
C GLU A 53 4.57 8.59 9.58
N GLY A 54 4.67 8.75 8.26
CA GLY A 54 3.50 8.75 7.37
C GLY A 54 2.83 7.39 7.28
N VAL A 55 3.61 6.30 7.31
CA VAL A 55 3.10 4.93 7.33
C VAL A 55 2.37 4.62 8.63
N LEU A 56 2.90 5.09 9.77
CA LEU A 56 2.23 4.97 11.07
C LEU A 56 0.92 5.77 11.09
N ALA A 57 0.95 7.03 10.68
CA ALA A 57 -0.26 7.86 10.62
C ALA A 57 -1.32 7.24 9.70
N LEU A 58 -0.94 6.73 8.53
CA LEU A 58 -1.86 6.03 7.62
C LEU A 58 -2.46 4.78 8.27
N SER A 59 -1.66 4.02 9.01
CA SER A 59 -2.15 2.84 9.73
C SER A 59 -3.14 3.19 10.84
N GLU A 60 -2.91 4.27 11.57
CA GLU A 60 -3.83 4.78 12.60
C GLU A 60 -5.14 5.23 11.97
N GLN A 61 -5.08 5.99 10.87
CA GLN A 61 -6.25 6.44 10.12
C GLN A 61 -7.11 5.26 9.65
N LEU A 62 -6.50 4.24 9.03
CA LEU A 62 -7.20 3.04 8.56
C LEU A 62 -7.90 2.25 9.69
N ILE A 63 -7.49 2.44 10.96
CA ILE A 63 -8.11 1.80 12.12
C ILE A 63 -9.23 2.67 12.71
N GLU A 64 -9.03 3.99 12.77
CA GLU A 64 -9.88 4.90 13.53
C GLU A 64 -10.99 5.57 12.70
N GLU A 65 -10.81 5.71 11.39
CA GLU A 65 -11.72 6.44 10.52
C GLU A 65 -12.59 5.52 9.64
N ASP A 66 -13.78 6.00 9.28
CA ASP A 66 -14.66 5.33 8.31
C ASP A 66 -14.29 5.72 6.88
N PHE A 67 -14.07 4.72 6.03
CA PHE A 67 -13.74 4.91 4.62
C PHE A 67 -14.79 4.27 3.72
N SER A 68 -14.94 4.80 2.51
CA SER A 68 -15.55 4.02 1.43
C SER A 68 -14.66 2.80 1.11
N ARG A 69 -15.26 1.69 0.68
CA ARG A 69 -14.55 0.46 0.30
C ARG A 69 -13.35 0.72 -0.62
N ASP A 70 -13.54 1.54 -1.65
CA ASP A 70 -12.50 1.84 -2.65
C ASP A 70 -11.34 2.65 -2.04
N ALA A 71 -11.66 3.67 -1.22
CA ALA A 71 -10.66 4.47 -0.52
C ALA A 71 -9.85 3.65 0.48
N PHE A 72 -10.54 2.83 1.30
CA PHE A 72 -9.89 1.92 2.23
C PHE A 72 -8.95 0.95 1.51
N SER A 73 -9.43 0.34 0.42
CA SER A 73 -8.67 -0.62 -0.38
C SER A 73 -7.43 0.03 -1.00
N LEU A 74 -7.57 1.25 -1.51
CA LEU A 74 -6.46 2.02 -2.07
C LEU A 74 -5.38 2.31 -1.03
N ASP A 75 -5.77 2.84 0.13
CA ASP A 75 -4.84 3.27 1.17
C ASP A 75 -4.18 2.07 1.89
N LEU A 76 -4.93 0.97 2.08
CA LEU A 76 -4.35 -0.29 2.53
C LEU A 76 -3.31 -0.82 1.54
N GLY A 77 -3.56 -0.70 0.23
CA GLY A 77 -2.58 -1.07 -0.79
C GLY A 77 -1.31 -0.23 -0.73
N ILE A 78 -1.43 1.09 -0.48
CA ILE A 78 -0.27 1.99 -0.28
C ILE A 78 0.51 1.58 0.97
N LEU A 79 -0.18 1.22 2.05
CA LEU A 79 0.44 0.72 3.27
C LEU A 79 1.24 -0.57 2.98
N CYS A 80 0.64 -1.53 2.27
CA CYS A 80 1.29 -2.78 1.87
C CYS A 80 2.53 -2.55 0.98
N HIS A 81 2.49 -1.57 0.07
CA HIS A 81 3.65 -1.19 -0.75
C HIS A 81 4.84 -0.81 0.14
N PHE A 82 4.66 0.13 1.07
CA PHE A 82 5.73 0.59 1.93
C PHE A 82 6.23 -0.51 2.88
N LEU A 83 5.34 -1.32 3.44
CA LEU A 83 5.74 -2.46 4.27
C LEU A 83 6.59 -3.46 3.47
N SER A 84 6.21 -3.71 2.22
CA SER A 84 6.99 -4.58 1.32
C SER A 84 8.36 -4.00 1.02
N ASP A 85 8.45 -2.69 0.71
CA ASP A 85 9.74 -2.01 0.51
C ASP A 85 10.65 -2.02 1.75
N PHE A 86 10.07 -1.99 2.94
CA PHE A 86 10.84 -1.94 4.19
C PHE A 86 11.32 -3.31 4.66
N PHE A 87 10.53 -4.35 4.42
CA PHE A 87 10.71 -5.65 5.07
C PHE A 87 10.91 -6.82 4.10
N CYS A 88 10.73 -6.60 2.79
CA CYS A 88 10.97 -7.61 1.76
C CYS A 88 12.20 -7.23 0.91
N LEU A 89 12.94 -8.25 0.45
CA LEU A 89 14.16 -8.12 -0.35
C LEU A 89 13.86 -7.88 -1.84
#